data_AF-A0A836BPK9-F1
#
_entry.id   AF-A0A836BPK9-F1
#
_cell.length_a   1.000
_cell.length_b   1.000
_cell.length_c   1.000
_cell.angle_alpha   90.00
_cell.angle_beta   90.00
_cell.angle_gamma   90.00
#
_symmetry.space_group_name_H-M   'P 1'
#
loop_
_entity.id
_entity.type
_entity.pdbx_description
1 polymer ?
#
loop_
_entity_poly.entity_id
_entity_poly.type
_entity_poly.pdbx_seq_one_letter_code
_entity_poly.pdbx_strand_id
1 'polypeptide(L)'
;MRRRPVAAIQADIDAEYERMRSVPQPAPNRPVLDDREKDRLAELMRFRGKVPTVTPEALASQLKAGSKKSEREQLEELFDSIAGEIEERRQFLRDLEKAGRLKLETVHMIRAEIQQRVTELQRVDALLKQASG
;
A
#
# COMPACT_ATOMS: atom_id res chain seq x y z
N MET A 1 56.76 4.23 37.94
CA MET A 1 56.00 4.65 36.73
C MET A 1 54.98 5.70 37.14
N ARG A 2 55.02 6.91 36.56
CA ARG A 2 54.02 7.97 36.83
C ARG A 2 52.77 7.73 35.99
N ARG A 3 51.58 7.75 36.61
CA ARG A 3 50.30 7.70 35.89
C ARG A 3 50.08 9.02 35.15
N ARG A 4 49.56 8.94 33.92
CA ARG A 4 49.18 10.12 33.13
C ARG A 4 47.97 10.82 33.81
N PRO A 5 47.94 12.16 33.84
CA PRO A 5 46.79 12.89 34.39
C PRO A 5 45.57 12.71 33.49
N VAL A 6 44.37 12.68 34.09
CA VAL A 6 43.09 12.45 33.38
C VAL A 6 42.89 13.45 32.24
N ALA A 7 43.29 14.70 32.43
CA ALA A 7 43.21 15.75 31.41
C ALA A 7 44.03 15.41 30.15
N ALA A 8 45.20 14.78 30.29
CA ALA A 8 45.99 14.35 29.15
C ALA A 8 45.33 13.18 28.40
N ILE A 9 44.67 12.27 29.13
CA ILE A 9 43.93 11.16 28.53
C ILE A 9 42.71 11.68 27.75
N GLN A 10 41.99 12.66 28.30
CA GLN A 10 40.85 13.27 27.61
C GLN A 10 41.27 14.03 26.36
N ALA A 11 42.36 14.81 26.44
CA ALA A 11 42.91 15.49 25.27
C ALA A 11 43.34 14.52 24.15
N ASP A 12 43.94 13.38 24.51
CA ASP A 12 44.28 12.32 23.55
C ASP A 12 43.01 11.72 22.90
N ILE A 13 41.94 11.49 23.68
CA ILE A 13 40.66 10.97 23.18
C ILE A 13 39.99 11.97 22.22
N ASP A 14 39.93 13.24 22.60
CA ASP A 14 39.28 14.28 21.81
C ASP A 14 40.05 14.52 20.50
N ALA A 15 41.39 14.53 20.56
CA ALA A 15 42.24 14.65 19.37
C ALA A 15 42.08 13.44 18.43
N GLU A 16 41.94 12.23 18.96
CA GLU A 16 41.66 11.04 18.16
C GLU A 16 40.25 11.08 17.54
N TYR A 17 39.25 11.54 18.28
CA TYR A 17 37.90 11.70 17.78
C TYR A 17 37.83 12.71 16.63
N GLU A 18 38.50 13.85 16.75
CA GLU A 18 38.58 14.84 15.65
C GLU A 18 39.28 14.26 14.42
N ARG A 19 40.38 13.53 14.61
CA ARG A 19 41.06 12.81 13.51
C ARG A 19 40.10 11.85 12.82
N MET A 20 39.44 10.95 13.55
CA MET A 20 38.50 9.98 12.99
C MET A 20 37.31 10.63 12.27
N ARG A 21 36.80 11.74 12.81
CA ARG A 21 35.70 12.52 12.21
C ARG A 21 36.10 13.21 10.92
N SER A 22 37.33 13.70 10.85
CA SER A 22 37.85 14.44 9.67
C SER A 22 38.22 13.52 8.49
N VAL A 23 38.50 12.24 8.76
CA VAL A 23 38.80 11.26 7.71
C VAL A 23 37.51 10.86 6.97
N PRO A 24 37.43 11.03 5.64
CA PRO A 24 36.30 10.55 4.84
C PRO A 24 36.14 9.04 5.03
N GLN A 25 35.03 8.63 5.65
CA GLN A 25 34.74 7.20 5.80
C GLN A 25 34.33 6.63 4.43
N PRO A 26 34.88 5.47 4.02
CA PRO A 26 34.45 4.85 2.78
C PRO A 26 32.97 4.50 2.87
N ALA A 27 32.24 4.69 1.77
CA ALA A 27 30.85 4.26 1.69
C ALA A 27 30.77 2.74 1.92
N PRO A 28 29.78 2.26 2.68
CA PRO A 28 29.64 0.82 2.91
C PRO A 28 29.40 0.10 1.58
N ASN A 29 30.15 -0.98 1.34
CA ASN A 29 30.09 -1.77 0.09
C ASN A 29 28.76 -2.52 -0.09
N ARG A 30 27.90 -2.53 0.94
CA ARG A 30 26.59 -3.20 0.96
C ARG A 30 25.60 -2.34 1.74
N PRO A 31 24.29 -2.47 1.47
CA PRO A 31 23.26 -1.88 2.32
C PRO A 31 23.51 -2.27 3.78
N VAL A 32 23.57 -1.27 4.66
CA VAL A 32 23.80 -1.47 6.10
C VAL A 32 22.65 -2.25 6.74
N LEU A 33 21.46 -2.10 6.17
CA LEU A 33 20.24 -2.81 6.56
C LEU A 33 19.73 -3.59 5.35
N ASP A 34 19.41 -4.87 5.57
CA ASP A 34 18.63 -5.66 4.63
C ASP A 34 17.17 -5.21 4.65
N ASP A 35 16.38 -5.62 3.65
CA ASP A 35 14.99 -5.17 3.54
C ASP A 35 14.13 -5.69 4.71
N ARG A 36 14.49 -6.85 5.28
CA ARG A 36 13.81 -7.42 6.46
C ARG A 36 13.99 -6.56 7.71
N GLU A 37 15.20 -6.08 7.97
CA GLU A 37 15.47 -5.25 9.14
C GLU A 37 14.88 -3.85 8.96
N LYS A 38 14.80 -3.33 7.72
CA LYS A 38 14.05 -2.09 7.44
C LYS A 38 12.57 -2.24 7.80
N ASP A 39 11.93 -3.32 7.39
CA ASP A 39 10.51 -3.58 7.69
C ASP A 39 10.29 -3.71 9.20
N ARG A 40 11.17 -4.45 9.88
CA ARG A 40 11.12 -4.60 11.34
C ARG A 40 11.25 -3.26 12.08
N LEU A 41 12.16 -2.39 11.65
CA LEU A 41 12.36 -1.07 12.24
C LEU A 41 11.17 -0.14 11.96
N ALA A 42 10.60 -0.20 10.75
CA ALA A 42 9.39 0.54 10.40
C ALA A 42 8.22 0.13 11.31
N GLU A 43 8.07 -1.16 11.59
CA GLU A 43 7.04 -1.67 12.49
C GLU A 43 7.27 -1.23 13.94
N LEU A 44 8.51 -1.29 14.44
CA LEU A 44 8.86 -0.76 15.76
C LEU A 44 8.54 0.73 15.89
N MET A 45 8.84 1.54 14.87
CA MET A 45 8.50 2.97 14.87
C MET A 45 7.00 3.19 14.88
N ARG A 46 6.24 2.45 14.06
CA ARG A 46 4.78 2.51 14.00
C ARG A 46 4.13 2.26 15.37
N PHE A 47 4.66 1.31 16.13
CA PHE A 47 4.11 0.93 17.44
C PHE A 47 4.86 1.54 18.63
N ARG A 48 5.66 2.59 18.43
CA ARG A 48 6.44 3.27 19.49
C ARG A 48 7.25 2.29 20.35
N GLY A 49 7.87 1.30 19.71
CA GLY A 49 8.68 0.27 20.35
C GLY A 49 7.91 -0.91 20.96
N LYS A 50 6.58 -0.94 20.91
CA LYS A 50 5.74 -2.03 21.43
C LYS A 50 4.99 -2.74 20.31
N VAL A 51 5.71 -3.47 19.45
CA VAL A 51 5.07 -4.31 18.43
C VAL A 51 4.23 -5.36 19.14
N PRO A 52 2.90 -5.43 18.90
CA PRO A 52 2.07 -6.47 19.47
C PRO A 52 2.58 -7.84 19.02
N THR A 53 2.85 -8.73 19.97
CA THR A 53 3.13 -10.13 19.65
C THR A 53 1.86 -10.74 19.08
N VAL A 54 1.83 -10.96 17.77
CA VAL A 54 0.74 -11.71 17.14
C VAL A 54 0.87 -13.15 17.60
N THR A 55 0.05 -13.54 18.59
CA THR A 55 0.03 -14.94 19.02
C THR A 55 -0.63 -15.80 17.93
N PRO A 56 -0.29 -17.09 17.84
CA PRO A 56 -0.98 -18.01 16.95
C PRO A 56 -2.50 -18.00 17.17
N GLU A 57 -3.00 -17.82 18.41
CA GLU A 57 -4.44 -17.70 18.66
C GLU A 57 -5.03 -16.38 18.14
N ALA A 58 -4.30 -15.27 18.21
CA ALA A 58 -4.73 -13.98 17.66
C ALA A 58 -4.83 -14.03 16.13
N LEU A 59 -3.85 -14.68 15.48
CA LEU A 59 -3.86 -14.91 14.04
C LEU A 59 -5.01 -15.85 13.63
N ALA A 60 -5.21 -16.95 14.36
CA ALA A 60 -6.32 -17.87 14.11
C ALA A 60 -7.69 -17.21 14.32
N SER A 61 -7.82 -16.33 15.32
CA SER A 61 -9.04 -15.54 15.57
C SER A 61 -9.30 -14.52 14.47
N GLN A 62 -8.26 -13.83 13.96
CA GLN A 62 -8.39 -12.94 12.80
C GLN A 62 -8.80 -13.69 11.53
N LEU A 63 -8.21 -14.85 11.27
CA LEU A 63 -8.55 -15.68 10.11
C LEU A 63 -9.98 -16.24 10.19
N LYS A 64 -10.48 -16.49 11.40
CA LYS A 64 -11.89 -16.87 11.63
C LYS A 64 -12.87 -15.70 11.56
N ALA A 65 -12.41 -14.48 11.87
CA ALA A 65 -13.25 -13.28 11.87
C ALA A 65 -13.57 -12.74 10.46
N GLY A 66 -12.82 -13.15 9.43
CA GLY A 66 -13.21 -12.94 8.05
C GLY A 66 -14.31 -13.91 7.65
N SER A 67 -15.58 -13.53 7.82
CA SER A 67 -16.68 -14.28 7.19
C SER A 67 -16.41 -14.31 5.69
N LYS A 68 -16.10 -15.51 5.16
CA LYS A 68 -15.93 -15.69 3.72
C LYS A 68 -17.28 -15.36 3.10
N LYS A 69 -17.38 -14.22 2.41
CA LYS A 69 -18.57 -13.84 1.65
C LYS A 69 -18.97 -15.02 0.77
N SER A 70 -20.25 -15.35 0.75
CA SER A 70 -20.77 -16.34 -0.17
C SER A 70 -20.46 -15.92 -1.62
N GLU A 71 -20.39 -16.90 -2.52
CA GLU A 71 -20.18 -16.61 -3.95
C GLU A 71 -21.24 -15.64 -4.48
N ARG A 72 -22.49 -15.78 -4.01
CA ARG A 72 -23.58 -14.86 -4.30
C ARG A 72 -23.29 -13.44 -3.86
N GLU A 73 -22.90 -13.23 -2.59
CA GLU A 73 -22.57 -11.89 -2.08
C GLU A 73 -21.41 -11.25 -2.85
N GLN A 74 -20.41 -12.04 -3.25
CA GLN A 74 -19.30 -11.54 -4.08
C GLN A 74 -19.78 -11.10 -5.47
N LEU A 75 -20.71 -11.85 -6.08
CA LEU A 75 -21.28 -11.52 -7.37
C LEU A 75 -22.22 -10.30 -7.28
N GLU A 76 -22.99 -10.15 -6.20
CA GLU A 76 -23.84 -8.97 -5.95
C GLU A 76 -22.98 -7.70 -5.79
N GLU A 77 -21.90 -7.76 -5.02
CA GLU A 77 -20.95 -6.64 -4.90
C GLU A 77 -20.28 -6.29 -6.23
N LEU A 78 -19.90 -7.30 -7.02
CA LEU A 78 -19.33 -7.07 -8.35
C LEU A 78 -20.36 -6.43 -9.29
N PHE A 79 -21.61 -6.86 -9.22
CA PHE A 79 -22.71 -6.29 -10.00
C PHE A 79 -22.90 -4.81 -9.69
N ASP A 80 -23.01 -4.47 -8.40
CA ASP A 80 -23.19 -3.08 -7.94
C ASP A 80 -21.99 -2.21 -8.33
N SER A 81 -20.78 -2.73 -8.21
CA SER A 81 -19.56 -2.04 -8.63
C SER A 81 -19.57 -1.69 -10.13
N ILE A 82 -19.92 -2.65 -10.98
CA ILE A 82 -19.96 -2.42 -12.44
C ILE A 82 -21.10 -1.46 -12.81
N ALA A 83 -22.26 -1.57 -12.15
CA ALA A 83 -23.37 -0.65 -12.35
C ALA A 83 -22.97 0.80 -12.00
N GLY A 84 -22.31 1.00 -10.86
CA GLY A 84 -21.76 2.30 -10.46
C GLY A 84 -20.77 2.85 -11.49
N GLU A 85 -19.84 2.02 -11.97
CA GLU A 85 -18.88 2.41 -13.02
C GLU A 85 -19.54 2.88 -14.33
N ILE A 86 -20.67 2.28 -14.71
CA ILE A 86 -21.46 2.70 -15.88
C ILE A 86 -22.09 4.07 -15.63
N GLU A 87 -22.66 4.27 -14.45
CA GLU A 87 -23.29 5.54 -14.07
C GLU A 87 -22.29 6.70 -14.02
N GLU A 88 -21.12 6.47 -13.43
CA GLU A 88 -20.01 7.44 -13.39
C GLU A 88 -19.57 7.84 -14.78
N ARG A 89 -19.39 6.88 -15.69
CA ARG A 89 -18.99 7.17 -17.09
C ARG A 89 -20.08 7.92 -17.86
N ARG A 90 -21.36 7.56 -17.65
CA ARG A 90 -22.49 8.31 -18.22
C ARG A 90 -22.52 9.74 -17.68
N GLN A 91 -22.25 9.92 -16.40
CA GLN A 91 -22.19 11.23 -15.77
C GLN A 91 -21.02 12.06 -16.32
N PHE A 92 -19.85 11.45 -16.45
CA PHE A 92 -18.68 12.07 -17.07
C PHE A 92 -18.97 12.61 -18.47
N LEU A 93 -19.66 11.83 -19.33
CA LEU A 93 -20.08 12.32 -20.65
C LEU A 93 -21.02 13.51 -20.57
N ARG A 94 -22.01 13.50 -19.66
CA ARG A 94 -22.92 14.63 -19.44
C ARG A 94 -22.18 15.88 -18.98
N ASP A 95 -21.17 15.72 -18.13
CA ASP A 95 -20.39 16.85 -17.61
C ASP A 95 -19.45 17.43 -18.67
N LEU A 96 -18.85 16.58 -19.52
CA LEU A 96 -18.08 17.04 -20.68
C LEU A 96 -18.95 17.81 -21.68
N GLU A 97 -20.19 17.36 -21.88
CA GLU A 97 -21.16 18.02 -22.77
C GLU A 97 -21.53 19.40 -22.25
N LYS A 98 -21.87 19.50 -20.96
CA LYS A 98 -22.15 20.78 -20.30
C LYS A 98 -20.95 21.73 -20.34
N ALA A 99 -19.73 21.21 -20.23
CA ALA A 99 -18.51 22.00 -20.27
C ALA A 99 -18.12 22.46 -21.70
N GLY A 100 -18.81 21.96 -22.75
CA GLY A 100 -18.47 22.24 -24.15
C GLY A 100 -17.11 21.66 -24.58
N ARG A 101 -16.57 20.70 -23.83
CA ARG A 101 -15.24 20.09 -24.04
C ARG A 101 -15.31 18.73 -24.73
N LEU A 102 -16.37 18.48 -25.50
CA LEU A 102 -16.60 17.20 -26.15
C LEU A 102 -15.64 17.00 -27.33
N LYS A 103 -14.52 16.31 -27.09
CA LYS A 103 -13.72 15.76 -28.18
C LYS A 103 -14.38 14.46 -28.66
N LEU A 104 -14.61 14.36 -29.97
CA LEU A 104 -15.30 13.22 -30.57
C LEU A 104 -14.62 11.88 -30.22
N GLU A 105 -13.28 11.84 -30.25
CA GLU A 105 -12.49 10.67 -29.86
C GLU A 105 -12.76 10.24 -28.42
N THR A 106 -12.80 11.19 -27.48
CA THR A 106 -13.10 10.92 -26.07
C THR A 106 -14.51 10.33 -25.92
N VAL A 107 -15.50 10.84 -26.67
CA VAL A 107 -16.87 10.31 -26.64
C VAL A 107 -16.91 8.86 -27.12
N HIS A 108 -16.25 8.57 -28.24
CA HIS A 108 -16.21 7.21 -28.77
C HIS A 108 -15.54 6.23 -27.80
N MET A 109 -14.41 6.63 -27.22
CA MET A 109 -13.70 5.83 -26.22
C MET A 109 -14.58 5.52 -25.01
N ILE A 110 -15.19 6.53 -24.38
CA ILE A 110 -16.03 6.32 -23.19
C ILE A 110 -17.29 5.52 -23.53
N ARG A 111 -17.88 5.69 -24.72
CA ARG A 111 -19.00 4.85 -25.17
C ARG A 111 -18.60 3.39 -25.33
N ALA A 112 -17.40 3.11 -25.85
CA ALA A 112 -16.88 1.76 -25.95
C ALA A 112 -16.66 1.15 -24.56
N GLU A 113 -16.11 1.91 -23.61
CA GLU A 113 -15.96 1.46 -22.22
C GLU A 113 -17.31 1.15 -21.56
N ILE A 114 -18.32 2.02 -21.73
CA ILE A 114 -19.67 1.77 -21.24
C ILE A 114 -20.21 0.46 -21.83
N GLN A 115 -20.06 0.23 -23.13
CA GLN A 115 -20.54 -0.99 -23.76
C GLN A 115 -19.82 -2.25 -23.25
N GLN A 116 -18.52 -2.15 -23.01
CA GLN A 116 -17.74 -3.23 -22.40
C GLN A 116 -18.25 -3.56 -20.99
N ARG A 117 -18.48 -2.54 -20.16
CA ARG A 117 -19.03 -2.72 -18.80
C ARG A 117 -20.45 -3.25 -18.79
N VAL A 118 -21.31 -2.82 -19.71
CA VAL A 118 -22.66 -3.38 -19.88
C VAL A 118 -22.59 -4.87 -20.22
N THR A 119 -21.67 -5.26 -21.12
CA THR A 119 -21.47 -6.68 -21.48
C THR A 119 -20.99 -7.50 -20.28
N GLU A 120 -20.11 -6.93 -19.47
CA GLU A 120 -19.62 -7.56 -18.23
C GLU A 120 -20.75 -7.71 -17.19
N LEU A 121 -21.53 -6.65 -16.97
CA LEU A 121 -22.68 -6.65 -16.07
C LEU A 121 -23.69 -7.74 -16.43
N GLN A 122 -23.98 -7.91 -17.73
CA GLN A 122 -24.86 -8.97 -18.22
C GLN A 122 -24.34 -10.38 -17.91
N ARG A 123 -23.01 -10.59 -17.95
CA ARG A 123 -22.41 -11.88 -17.57
C ARG A 123 -22.55 -12.13 -16.07
N VAL A 124 -22.30 -11.12 -15.24
CA VAL A 124 -22.46 -11.22 -13.79
C VAL A 124 -23.92 -11.48 -13.41
N ASP A 125 -24.89 -10.80 -14.05
CA ASP A 125 -26.33 -11.06 -13.89
C ASP A 125 -26.71 -12.51 -14.22
N ALA A 126 -26.15 -13.06 -15.31
CA ALA A 126 -26.39 -14.45 -15.68
C ALA A 126 -25.84 -15.43 -14.63
N LEU A 127 -24.66 -15.14 -14.07
CA LEU A 127 -24.07 -15.95 -12.98
C LEU A 127 -24.90 -15.84 -11.69
N LEU A 128 -25.38 -14.64 -11.34
CA LEU A 128 -26.26 -14.44 -10.18
C LEU A 128 -27.56 -15.24 -10.30
N LYS A 129 -28.16 -15.29 -11.49
CA LYS A 129 -29.36 -16.09 -11.75
C LYS A 129 -29.09 -17.59 -11.59
N GLN A 130 -27.93 -18.06 -12.03
CA GLN A 130 -27.52 -19.46 -11.85
C GLN A 130 -27.25 -19.80 -10.39
N ALA A 131 -26.66 -18.89 -9.62
CA ALA A 131 -26.41 -19.07 -8.18
C ALA A 131 -27.70 -18.96 -7.32
N SER A 132 -28.82 -18.54 -7.92
CA SER A 132 -30.11 -18.36 -7.24
C SER A 132 -31.12 -19.49 -7.49
N GLY A 133 -30.83 -20.41 -8.42
CA GLY A 133 -31.69 -21.55 -8.76
C GLY A 133 -31.13 -22.85 -8.23
#